data_AF-A0A7C4BC54-F1
#
_entry.id   AF-A0A7C4BC54-F1
#
_cell.length_a   1.000
_cell.length_b   1.000
_cell.length_c   1.000
_cell.angle_alpha   90.00
_cell.angle_beta   90.00
_cell.angle_gamma   90.00
#
_symmetry.space_group_name_H-M   'P 1'
#
loop_
_entity.id
_entity.type
_entity.pdbx_description
1 polymer ?
#
loop_
_entity_poly.entity_id
_entity_poly.type
_entity_poly.pdbx_seq_one_letter_code
_entity_poly.pdbx_strand_id
1 'polypeptide(L)'
;MRCYAFRDISKGKEELFVDHAINVTKCAIDAQDALFRVEDSRVLFTKASRILQVSINTVKEFVIIATLLHDMGKVWTKLQKPCFDRGVCTSFKDHDVMSAHFLLAMGLDLGYIPRDIRLKDLFIAMVLGAPLEAKDDFRQALAYMVIVVFPVLLHNYAIASSKKYSLPYRPPTAEVGVLEACCDDVKALASYLKSHGITGVASYLEKVADEKKLKLMPFDPYTVLKTSAHALEIPTLVEAFIGLLNFCDGRIASARRG
;
A
#
# COMPACT_ATOMS: atom_id res chain seq x y z
N MET A 1 18.44 -16.58 -1.46
CA MET A 1 17.59 -16.57 -2.68
C MET A 1 16.65 -15.38 -2.53
N ARG A 2 16.34 -14.60 -3.58
CA ARG A 2 15.60 -13.32 -3.46
C ARG A 2 14.28 -13.33 -4.25
N CYS A 3 13.34 -12.46 -3.85
CA CYS A 3 12.00 -12.33 -4.42
C CYS A 3 12.01 -11.38 -5.63
N TYR A 4 11.06 -11.55 -6.55
CA TYR A 4 11.00 -10.73 -7.77
C TYR A 4 9.76 -9.82 -7.78
N ALA A 5 9.94 -8.56 -8.18
CA ALA A 5 8.86 -7.67 -8.60
C ALA A 5 8.52 -7.86 -10.09
N PHE A 6 9.49 -8.35 -10.87
CA PHE A 6 9.33 -8.71 -12.28
C PHE A 6 10.45 -9.69 -12.69
N ARG A 7 10.14 -10.66 -13.54
CA ARG A 7 11.16 -11.50 -14.18
C ARG A 7 10.72 -11.96 -15.57
N ASP A 8 11.61 -11.86 -16.54
CA ASP A 8 11.49 -12.44 -17.86
C ASP A 8 12.89 -12.83 -18.37
N ILE A 9 13.29 -14.09 -18.11
CA ILE A 9 14.61 -14.61 -18.52
C ILE A 9 14.80 -14.54 -20.04
N SER A 10 13.73 -14.71 -20.83
CA SER A 10 13.82 -14.65 -22.30
C SER A 10 14.27 -13.29 -22.82
N LYS A 11 14.00 -12.23 -22.05
CA LYS A 11 14.41 -10.85 -22.34
C LYS A 11 15.61 -10.40 -21.52
N GLY A 12 16.17 -11.26 -20.66
CA GLY A 12 17.23 -10.89 -19.72
C GLY A 12 16.82 -9.79 -18.74
N LYS A 13 15.52 -9.64 -18.47
CA LYS A 13 14.99 -8.57 -17.62
C LYS A 13 14.55 -9.12 -16.28
N GLU A 14 15.08 -8.56 -15.20
CA GLU A 14 14.68 -8.90 -13.83
C GLU A 14 14.67 -7.67 -12.94
N GLU A 15 13.78 -7.69 -11.97
CA GLU A 15 13.67 -6.66 -10.95
C GLU A 15 13.39 -7.33 -9.61
N LEU A 16 14.26 -7.10 -8.63
CA LEU A 16 14.11 -7.63 -7.28
C LEU A 16 13.00 -6.88 -6.54
N PHE A 17 12.22 -7.60 -5.76
CA PHE A 17 11.09 -7.06 -5.01
C PHE A 17 11.53 -5.97 -4.02
N VAL A 18 12.56 -6.24 -3.22
CA VAL A 18 13.08 -5.30 -2.22
C VAL A 18 13.57 -4.00 -2.87
N ASP A 19 14.30 -4.10 -3.98
CA ASP A 19 14.85 -2.94 -4.68
C ASP A 19 13.72 -2.10 -5.28
N HIS A 20 12.71 -2.75 -5.85
CA HIS A 20 11.53 -2.09 -6.38
C HIS A 20 10.81 -1.28 -5.28
N ALA A 21 10.42 -1.94 -4.19
CA ALA A 21 9.70 -1.32 -3.08
C ALA A 21 10.46 -0.12 -2.47
N ILE A 22 11.77 -0.28 -2.23
CA ILE A 22 12.59 0.80 -1.68
C ILE A 22 12.71 1.96 -2.66
N ASN A 23 12.92 1.70 -3.95
CA ASN A 23 13.08 2.77 -4.94
C ASN A 23 11.76 3.51 -5.21
N VAL A 24 10.61 2.82 -5.16
CA VAL A 24 9.29 3.47 -5.21
C VAL A 24 9.10 4.40 -4.01
N THR A 25 9.46 3.94 -2.81
CA THR A 25 9.40 4.75 -1.58
C THR A 25 10.29 5.98 -1.66
N LYS A 26 11.54 5.82 -2.11
CA LYS A 26 12.46 6.95 -2.32
C LYS A 26 11.92 7.94 -3.33
N CYS A 27 11.42 7.46 -4.47
CA CYS A 27 10.76 8.32 -5.46
C CYS A 27 9.60 9.11 -4.85
N ALA A 28 8.77 8.49 -4.01
CA ALA A 28 7.62 9.18 -3.43
C ALA A 28 8.04 10.27 -2.44
N ILE A 29 9.09 10.04 -1.66
CA ILE A 29 9.69 11.05 -0.77
C ILE A 29 10.29 12.18 -1.61
N ASP A 30 11.13 11.84 -2.60
CA ASP A 30 11.83 12.81 -3.44
C ASP A 30 10.86 13.62 -4.30
N ALA A 31 9.79 13.02 -4.83
CA ALA A 31 8.79 13.70 -5.65
C ALA A 31 8.08 14.79 -4.85
N GLN A 32 7.84 14.58 -3.55
CA GLN A 32 7.28 15.61 -2.67
C GLN A 32 8.27 16.74 -2.41
N ASP A 33 9.57 16.43 -2.33
CA ASP A 33 10.62 17.42 -2.09
C ASP A 33 11.05 18.17 -3.39
N ALA A 34 10.87 17.57 -4.57
CA ALA A 34 11.37 18.09 -5.85
C ALA A 34 10.33 18.76 -6.75
N LEU A 35 9.06 18.30 -6.74
CA LEU A 35 8.02 18.87 -7.61
C LEU A 35 7.54 20.26 -7.16
N PHE A 36 7.95 20.72 -5.99
CA PHE A 36 7.55 22.02 -5.49
C PHE A 36 8.73 22.77 -4.84
N ARG A 37 9.61 23.32 -5.69
CA ARG A 37 10.71 24.23 -5.29
C ARG A 37 10.22 25.68 -5.10
N VAL A 38 9.06 25.85 -4.49
CA VAL A 38 8.64 27.12 -3.90
C VAL A 38 8.71 26.89 -2.40
N GLU A 39 9.26 27.82 -1.62
CA GLU A 39 9.58 27.66 -0.19
C GLU A 39 8.41 27.22 0.74
N ASP A 40 7.22 26.97 0.19
CA ASP A 40 5.96 26.69 0.90
C ASP A 40 5.32 25.32 0.56
N SER A 41 6.06 24.35 0.02
CA SER A 41 5.42 23.28 -0.75
C SER A 41 5.82 21.83 -0.46
N ARG A 42 5.59 21.44 0.80
CA ARG A 42 5.08 20.09 1.12
C ARG A 42 3.55 20.03 0.92
N VAL A 43 3.03 20.52 -0.22
CA VAL A 43 1.60 20.86 -0.38
C VAL A 43 0.70 19.67 -0.10
N LEU A 44 1.00 18.48 -0.63
CA LEU A 44 0.17 17.31 -0.40
C LEU A 44 0.19 16.88 1.06
N PHE A 45 1.38 16.83 1.70
CA PHE A 45 1.48 16.39 3.10
C PHE A 45 0.84 17.40 4.05
N THR A 46 1.05 18.70 3.82
CA THR A 46 0.43 19.77 4.60
C THR A 46 -1.08 19.80 4.41
N LYS A 47 -1.58 19.63 3.17
CA LYS A 47 -3.03 19.56 2.90
C LYS A 47 -3.65 18.32 3.54
N ALA A 48 -3.03 17.15 3.38
CA ALA A 48 -3.49 15.92 4.00
C ALA A 48 -3.50 16.05 5.52
N SER A 49 -2.44 16.60 6.13
CA SER A 49 -2.36 16.86 7.57
C SER A 49 -3.49 17.78 8.06
N ARG A 50 -3.82 18.85 7.30
CA ARG A 50 -4.92 19.76 7.64
C ARG A 50 -6.30 19.13 7.47
N ILE A 51 -6.56 18.49 6.33
CA ILE A 51 -7.88 17.89 6.01
C ILE A 51 -8.17 16.71 6.94
N LEU A 52 -7.18 15.85 7.17
CA LEU A 52 -7.32 14.65 8.01
C LEU A 52 -7.08 14.94 9.49
N GLN A 53 -6.63 16.15 9.83
CA GLN A 53 -6.34 16.60 11.19
C GLN A 53 -5.38 15.65 11.93
N VAL A 54 -4.32 15.23 11.24
CA VAL A 54 -3.21 14.42 11.78
C VAL A 54 -1.89 15.15 11.58
N SER A 55 -0.85 14.78 12.34
CA SER A 55 0.46 15.42 12.19
C SER A 55 1.08 15.16 10.81
N ILE A 56 1.92 16.08 10.32
CA ILE A 56 2.70 15.87 9.08
C ILE A 56 3.60 14.63 9.19
N ASN A 57 4.11 14.32 10.38
CA ASN A 57 4.92 13.12 10.62
C ASN A 57 4.09 11.85 10.41
N THR A 58 2.84 11.83 10.87
CA THR A 58 1.90 10.73 10.63
C THR A 58 1.62 10.55 9.14
N VAL A 59 1.42 11.65 8.40
CA VAL A 59 1.24 11.59 6.94
C VAL A 59 2.49 10.99 6.27
N LYS A 60 3.69 11.46 6.64
CA LYS A 60 4.95 10.96 6.10
C LYS A 60 5.14 9.47 6.39
N GLU A 61 4.89 9.04 7.63
CA GLU A 61 4.92 7.63 8.03
C GLU A 61 3.97 6.79 7.17
N PHE A 62 2.72 7.23 7.00
CA PHE A 62 1.74 6.51 6.21
C PHE A 62 2.11 6.44 4.73
N VAL A 63 2.68 7.49 4.15
CA VAL A 63 3.19 7.45 2.76
C VAL A 63 4.34 6.45 2.63
N ILE A 64 5.27 6.39 3.59
CA ILE A 64 6.35 5.40 3.59
C ILE A 64 5.77 3.99 3.67
N ILE A 65 4.82 3.74 4.57
CA ILE A 65 4.15 2.44 4.69
C ILE A 65 3.46 2.06 3.37
N ALA A 66 2.66 2.96 2.81
CA ALA A 66 1.91 2.72 1.58
C ALA A 66 2.83 2.35 0.42
N THR A 67 3.86 3.17 0.19
CA THR A 67 4.77 3.03 -0.95
C THR A 67 5.73 1.84 -0.79
N LEU A 68 6.20 1.55 0.41
CA LEU A 68 7.09 0.41 0.66
C LEU A 68 6.33 -0.92 0.57
N LEU A 69 5.06 -0.94 0.99
CA LEU A 69 4.30 -2.17 1.15
C LEU A 69 3.19 -2.37 0.11
N HIS A 70 3.09 -1.48 -0.89
CA HIS A 70 2.04 -1.56 -1.93
C HIS A 70 2.02 -2.90 -2.67
N ASP A 71 3.17 -3.54 -2.78
CA ASP A 71 3.37 -4.79 -3.51
C ASP A 71 3.52 -6.02 -2.60
N MET A 72 3.26 -5.92 -1.29
CA MET A 72 3.43 -7.05 -0.35
C MET A 72 2.66 -8.30 -0.76
N GLY A 73 1.52 -8.20 -1.45
CA GLY A 73 0.81 -9.33 -2.02
C GLY A 73 1.67 -10.19 -2.95
N LYS A 74 2.68 -9.61 -3.61
CA LYS A 74 3.61 -10.32 -4.49
C LYS A 74 4.46 -11.34 -3.75
N VAL A 75 4.66 -11.28 -2.43
CA VAL A 75 5.49 -12.27 -1.71
C VAL A 75 4.76 -13.61 -1.49
N TRP A 76 3.47 -13.70 -1.85
CA TRP A 76 2.71 -14.94 -1.77
C TRP A 76 3.36 -16.05 -2.61
N THR A 77 3.54 -17.22 -2.00
CA THR A 77 4.11 -18.42 -2.65
C THR A 77 3.52 -18.69 -4.04
N LYS A 78 2.19 -18.57 -4.19
CA LYS A 78 1.51 -18.85 -5.46
C LYS A 78 1.93 -17.90 -6.59
N LEU A 79 2.17 -16.62 -6.27
CA LEU A 79 2.53 -15.61 -7.25
C LEU A 79 4.02 -15.62 -7.59
N GLN A 80 4.89 -15.99 -6.63
CA GLN A 80 6.34 -16.05 -6.86
C GLN A 80 6.79 -17.33 -7.54
N LYS A 81 6.11 -18.46 -7.31
CA LYS A 81 6.51 -19.76 -7.85
C LYS A 81 6.81 -19.75 -9.37
N PRO A 82 5.99 -19.11 -10.23
CA PRO A 82 6.31 -18.97 -11.66
C PRO A 82 7.65 -18.26 -11.96
N CYS A 83 8.06 -17.29 -11.13
CA CYS A 83 9.34 -16.59 -11.29
C CYS A 83 10.52 -17.57 -11.21
N PHE A 84 10.42 -18.61 -10.38
CA PHE A 84 11.48 -19.60 -10.16
C PHE A 84 11.34 -20.79 -11.11
N ASP A 85 10.15 -21.38 -11.17
CA ASP A 85 9.90 -22.61 -11.93
C ASP A 85 10.00 -22.39 -13.45
N ARG A 86 9.58 -21.21 -13.92
CA ARG A 86 9.49 -20.90 -15.35
C ARG A 86 10.41 -19.76 -15.78
N GLY A 87 11.06 -19.09 -14.84
CA GLY A 87 11.85 -17.90 -15.12
C GLY A 87 11.02 -16.69 -15.59
N VAL A 88 9.70 -16.73 -15.41
CA VAL A 88 8.80 -15.69 -15.92
C VAL A 88 7.71 -15.36 -14.91
N CYS A 89 7.65 -14.09 -14.53
CA CYS A 89 6.57 -13.47 -13.78
C CYS A 89 6.47 -11.98 -14.15
N THR A 90 5.79 -11.72 -15.27
CA THR A 90 5.57 -10.37 -15.80
C THR A 90 4.28 -9.72 -15.29
N SER A 91 3.44 -10.50 -14.61
CA SER A 91 2.19 -10.03 -14.00
C SER A 91 1.91 -10.78 -12.71
N PHE A 92 1.56 -10.03 -11.67
CA PHE A 92 1.15 -10.55 -10.38
C PHE A 92 -0.34 -10.27 -10.23
N LYS A 93 -1.18 -11.24 -10.60
CA LYS A 93 -2.63 -11.02 -10.58
C LYS A 93 -3.12 -10.81 -9.14
N ASP A 94 -3.91 -9.76 -8.92
CA ASP A 94 -4.59 -9.42 -7.65
C ASP A 94 -3.65 -9.11 -6.47
N HIS A 95 -2.37 -8.82 -6.72
CA HIS A 95 -1.40 -8.52 -5.66
C HIS A 95 -1.74 -7.24 -4.89
N ASP A 96 -2.27 -6.24 -5.57
CA ASP A 96 -2.76 -4.96 -5.05
C ASP A 96 -3.85 -5.18 -4.01
N VAL A 97 -4.80 -6.07 -4.33
CA VAL A 97 -5.88 -6.46 -3.42
C VAL A 97 -5.32 -7.15 -2.19
N MET A 98 -4.42 -8.11 -2.39
CA MET A 98 -3.78 -8.85 -1.29
C MET A 98 -2.96 -7.92 -0.38
N SER A 99 -2.21 -6.98 -0.96
CA SER A 99 -1.47 -5.96 -0.22
C SER A 99 -2.42 -5.11 0.63
N ALA A 100 -3.55 -4.67 0.08
CA ALA A 100 -4.54 -3.89 0.82
C ALA A 100 -5.16 -4.69 1.99
N HIS A 101 -5.48 -5.98 1.79
CA HIS A 101 -5.97 -6.84 2.88
C HIS A 101 -4.93 -7.05 3.97
N PHE A 102 -3.67 -7.20 3.60
CA PHE A 102 -2.55 -7.29 4.52
C PHE A 102 -2.40 -6.00 5.33
N LEU A 103 -2.40 -4.85 4.66
CA LEU A 103 -2.31 -3.53 5.30
C LEU A 103 -3.49 -3.27 6.24
N LEU A 104 -4.70 -3.69 5.87
CA LEU A 104 -5.86 -3.57 6.74
C LEU A 104 -5.72 -4.43 8.02
N ALA A 105 -5.26 -5.69 7.88
CA ALA A 105 -5.01 -6.57 9.03
C ALA A 105 -3.90 -6.01 9.93
N MET A 106 -2.82 -5.52 9.34
CA MET A 106 -1.71 -4.88 10.04
C MET A 106 -2.16 -3.62 10.78
N GLY A 107 -2.98 -2.77 10.14
CA GLY A 107 -3.54 -1.57 10.75
C GLY A 107 -4.38 -1.86 12.00
N LEU A 108 -5.17 -2.93 11.98
CA LEU A 108 -5.95 -3.38 13.14
C LEU A 108 -5.07 -3.95 14.27
N ASP A 109 -4.03 -4.72 13.93
CA ASP A 109 -3.15 -5.36 14.91
C ASP A 109 -2.20 -4.34 15.57
N LEU A 110 -1.77 -3.31 14.84
CA LEU A 110 -0.93 -2.22 15.35
C LEU A 110 -1.70 -1.06 15.97
N GLY A 111 -3.04 -1.09 15.94
CA GLY A 111 -3.88 -0.06 16.52
C GLY A 111 -3.99 1.24 15.69
N TYR A 112 -3.49 1.27 14.45
CA TYR A 112 -3.80 2.37 13.52
C TYR A 112 -5.28 2.46 13.20
N ILE A 113 -5.98 1.31 13.26
CA ILE A 113 -7.43 1.22 13.18
C ILE A 113 -7.91 0.58 14.50
N PRO A 114 -8.46 1.38 15.43
CA PRO A 114 -9.06 0.87 16.66
C PRO A 114 -10.18 -0.15 16.39
N ARG A 115 -10.27 -1.19 17.22
CA ARG A 115 -11.24 -2.28 17.04
C ARG A 115 -12.69 -1.86 17.28
N ASP A 116 -12.91 -0.79 18.03
CA ASP A 116 -14.22 -0.20 18.31
C ASP A 116 -14.73 0.69 17.16
N ILE A 117 -13.85 1.08 16.22
CA ILE A 117 -14.24 1.79 15.01
C ILE A 117 -14.68 0.78 13.95
N ARG A 118 -15.97 0.85 13.57
CA ARG A 118 -16.48 0.04 12.46
C ARG A 118 -15.92 0.59 11.15
N LEU A 119 -15.35 -0.27 10.31
CA LEU A 119 -14.83 0.13 9.00
C LEU A 119 -15.89 0.89 8.17
N LYS A 120 -17.17 0.50 8.29
CA LYS A 120 -18.31 1.22 7.68
C LYS A 120 -18.33 2.71 8.03
N ASP A 121 -18.00 3.08 9.27
CA ASP A 121 -18.03 4.48 9.71
C ASP A 121 -16.87 5.28 9.12
N LEU A 122 -15.68 4.68 8.99
CA LEU A 122 -14.55 5.28 8.26
C LEU A 122 -14.90 5.51 6.79
N PHE A 123 -15.56 4.54 6.16
CA PHE A 123 -16.01 4.69 4.79
C PHE A 123 -17.06 5.78 4.64
N ILE A 124 -18.06 5.83 5.51
CA ILE A 124 -19.04 6.92 5.51
C ILE A 124 -18.33 8.27 5.65
N ALA A 125 -17.36 8.39 6.56
CA ALA A 125 -16.58 9.62 6.73
C ALA A 125 -15.75 9.96 5.48
N MET A 126 -15.23 8.99 4.74
CA MET A 126 -14.57 9.26 3.46
C MET A 126 -15.53 9.77 2.38
N VAL A 127 -16.77 9.29 2.37
CA VAL A 127 -17.77 9.58 1.32
C VAL A 127 -18.65 10.78 1.63
N LEU A 128 -18.85 11.11 2.91
CA LEU A 128 -19.68 12.23 3.38
C LEU A 128 -18.87 13.35 4.04
N GLY A 129 -17.56 13.17 4.21
CA GLY A 129 -16.70 14.06 4.98
C GLY A 129 -16.74 13.67 6.44
N ALA A 130 -15.58 13.58 7.08
CA ALA A 130 -15.52 13.30 8.51
C ALA A 130 -16.12 14.49 9.28
N PRO A 131 -16.99 14.26 10.28
CA PRO A 131 -17.37 15.34 11.18
C PRO A 131 -16.11 15.88 11.86
N LEU A 132 -15.94 17.21 11.84
CA LEU A 132 -14.74 17.91 12.33
C LEU A 132 -14.43 17.62 13.82
N GLU A 133 -15.39 17.10 14.57
CA GLU A 133 -15.31 16.77 16.00
C GLU A 133 -14.91 15.31 16.31
N ALA A 134 -14.48 14.54 15.31
CA ALA A 134 -14.06 13.16 15.53
C ALA A 134 -12.88 13.06 16.52
N LYS A 135 -12.88 12.01 17.37
CA LYS A 135 -11.77 11.70 18.28
C LYS A 135 -10.46 11.45 17.49
N ASP A 136 -9.32 11.69 18.13
CA ASP A 136 -8.00 11.55 17.50
C ASP A 136 -7.77 10.15 16.90
N ASP A 137 -8.19 9.09 17.59
CA ASP A 137 -8.09 7.71 17.08
C ASP A 137 -8.88 7.49 15.79
N PHE A 138 -10.03 8.17 15.63
CA PHE A 138 -10.83 8.11 14.40
C PHE A 138 -10.14 8.84 13.25
N ARG A 139 -9.55 10.01 13.51
CA ARG A 139 -8.78 10.78 12.52
C ARG A 139 -7.57 9.99 12.04
N GLN A 140 -6.86 9.32 12.95
CA GLN A 140 -5.73 8.46 12.61
C GLN A 140 -6.17 7.27 11.75
N ALA A 141 -7.25 6.58 12.12
CA ALA A 141 -7.79 5.48 11.35
C ALA A 141 -8.25 5.92 9.95
N LEU A 142 -8.91 7.08 9.84
CA LEU A 142 -9.30 7.67 8.57
C LEU A 142 -8.08 8.00 7.70
N ALA A 143 -7.06 8.63 8.28
CA ALA A 143 -5.83 8.95 7.58
C ALA A 143 -5.11 7.69 7.09
N TYR A 144 -5.09 6.61 7.89
CA TYR A 144 -4.53 5.33 7.49
C TYR A 144 -5.27 4.74 6.29
N MET A 145 -6.60 4.76 6.30
CA MET A 145 -7.39 4.30 5.16
C MET A 145 -7.12 5.12 3.89
N VAL A 146 -7.12 6.45 4.01
CA VAL A 146 -6.98 7.41 2.89
C VAL A 146 -5.58 7.38 2.28
N ILE A 147 -4.54 7.21 3.08
CA ILE A 147 -3.13 7.33 2.64
C ILE A 147 -2.52 5.96 2.35
N VAL A 148 -2.94 4.91 3.06
CA VAL A 148 -2.33 3.58 2.99
C VAL A 148 -3.20 2.59 2.22
N VAL A 149 -4.36 2.26 2.75
CA VAL A 149 -5.15 1.11 2.24
C VAL A 149 -5.73 1.38 0.86
N PHE A 150 -6.40 2.52 0.65
CA PHE A 150 -7.04 2.82 -0.62
C PHE A 150 -6.06 3.11 -1.75
N PRO A 151 -4.98 3.90 -1.54
CA PRO A 151 -3.98 4.09 -2.58
C PRO A 151 -3.36 2.77 -3.04
N VAL A 152 -3.05 1.86 -2.11
CA VAL A 152 -2.53 0.53 -2.46
C VAL A 152 -3.58 -0.34 -3.14
N LEU A 153 -4.84 -0.30 -2.74
CA LEU A 153 -5.90 -1.06 -3.40
C LEU A 153 -6.13 -0.63 -4.86
N LEU A 154 -5.89 0.65 -5.16
CA LEU A 154 -6.32 1.30 -6.41
C LEU A 154 -5.18 1.70 -7.33
N HIS A 155 -3.92 1.47 -6.94
CA HIS A 155 -2.80 1.92 -7.76
C HIS A 155 -2.77 1.23 -9.13
N ASN A 156 -3.10 -0.04 -9.29
CA ASN A 156 -2.98 -0.71 -10.59
C ASN A 156 -4.07 -0.30 -11.63
N TYR A 157 -3.96 0.89 -12.24
CA TYR A 157 -4.92 1.45 -13.20
C TYR A 157 -5.08 0.65 -14.50
N ALA A 158 -4.09 -0.17 -14.89
CA ALA A 158 -4.23 -1.06 -16.05
C ALA A 158 -5.36 -2.10 -15.85
N ILE A 159 -5.83 -2.26 -14.61
CA ILE A 159 -6.89 -3.17 -14.20
C ILE A 159 -8.19 -2.42 -13.87
N ALA A 160 -8.15 -1.08 -13.80
CA ALA A 160 -9.27 -0.20 -13.47
C ALA A 160 -10.31 -0.02 -14.59
N SER A 161 -10.46 -1.01 -15.48
CA SER A 161 -11.71 -1.14 -16.23
C SER A 161 -12.81 -1.47 -15.21
N SER A 162 -13.89 -0.68 -15.19
CA SER A 162 -15.06 -0.83 -14.31
C SER A 162 -15.64 -2.25 -14.25
N LYS A 163 -15.32 -3.11 -15.24
CA LYS A 163 -15.71 -4.52 -15.27
C LYS A 163 -14.98 -5.42 -14.27
N LYS A 164 -13.73 -5.15 -13.86
CA LYS A 164 -13.02 -6.04 -12.92
C LYS A 164 -13.38 -5.79 -11.46
N TYR A 165 -13.69 -4.54 -11.11
CA TYR A 165 -14.26 -4.17 -9.81
C TYR A 165 -15.72 -4.61 -9.63
N SER A 166 -16.32 -5.25 -10.65
CA SER A 166 -17.68 -5.78 -10.54
C SER A 166 -17.77 -7.06 -9.70
N LEU A 167 -16.67 -7.80 -9.53
CA LEU A 167 -16.64 -9.05 -8.76
C LEU A 167 -16.02 -8.85 -7.38
N PRO A 168 -16.70 -9.25 -6.28
CA PRO A 168 -16.11 -9.21 -4.95
C PRO A 168 -14.89 -10.14 -4.90
N TYR A 169 -13.69 -9.58 -4.79
CA TYR A 169 -12.53 -10.38 -4.43
C TYR A 169 -12.58 -10.59 -2.92
N ARG A 170 -12.94 -11.80 -2.50
CA ARG A 170 -12.64 -12.25 -1.15
C ARG A 170 -11.29 -12.96 -1.17
N PRO A 171 -10.34 -12.59 -0.30
CA PRO A 171 -9.14 -13.38 -0.15
C PRO A 171 -9.56 -14.83 0.16
N PRO A 172 -8.90 -15.82 -0.47
CA PRO A 172 -9.32 -17.22 -0.40
C PRO A 172 -9.27 -17.78 1.03
N THR A 173 -8.45 -17.16 1.89
CA THR A 173 -8.21 -17.54 3.28
C THR A 173 -7.86 -16.29 4.10
N ALA A 174 -7.96 -16.39 5.42
CA ALA A 174 -7.52 -15.32 6.34
C ALA A 174 -5.99 -15.19 6.44
N GLU A 175 -5.24 -16.16 5.92
CA GLU A 175 -3.78 -16.15 5.89
C GLU A 175 -3.27 -16.82 4.62
N VAL A 176 -2.15 -16.31 4.07
CA VAL A 176 -1.45 -16.93 2.95
C VAL A 176 0.04 -17.09 3.26
N GLY A 177 0.67 -18.14 2.70
CA GLY A 177 2.10 -18.40 2.90
C GLY A 177 3.01 -17.43 2.14
N VAL A 178 4.06 -16.96 2.80
CA VAL A 178 5.16 -16.21 2.17
C VAL A 178 6.15 -17.21 1.58
N LEU A 179 6.60 -16.99 0.34
CA LEU A 179 7.68 -17.83 -0.20
C LEU A 179 8.95 -17.65 0.63
N GLU A 180 9.62 -18.74 0.99
CA GLU A 180 10.84 -18.71 1.81
C GLU A 180 11.93 -17.78 1.24
N ALA A 181 12.12 -17.79 -0.09
CA ALA A 181 13.05 -16.90 -0.79
C ALA A 181 12.70 -15.41 -0.68
N CYS A 182 11.51 -15.04 -0.19
CA CYS A 182 11.10 -13.65 0.01
C CYS A 182 11.30 -13.18 1.46
N CYS A 183 11.65 -14.06 2.41
CA CYS A 183 11.75 -13.69 3.82
C CYS A 183 12.88 -12.69 4.10
N ASP A 184 14.03 -12.85 3.43
CA ASP A 184 15.15 -11.90 3.54
C ASP A 184 14.78 -10.51 2.99
N ASP A 185 14.03 -10.48 1.89
CA ASP A 185 13.55 -9.22 1.31
C ASP A 185 12.56 -8.53 2.27
N VAL A 186 11.64 -9.27 2.89
CA VAL A 186 10.71 -8.72 3.91
C VAL A 186 11.48 -8.17 5.12
N LYS A 187 12.54 -8.86 5.59
CA LYS A 187 13.42 -8.36 6.67
C LYS A 187 14.19 -7.10 6.25
N ALA A 188 14.58 -6.99 4.99
CA ALA A 188 15.20 -5.78 4.47
C ALA A 188 14.21 -4.60 4.44
N LEU A 189 12.94 -4.83 4.08
CA LEU A 189 11.89 -3.80 4.20
C LEU A 189 11.68 -3.37 5.66
N ALA A 190 11.68 -4.32 6.61
CA ALA A 190 11.61 -4.02 8.04
C ALA A 190 12.79 -3.14 8.50
N SER A 191 14.00 -3.44 8.03
CA SER A 191 15.20 -2.66 8.34
C SER A 191 15.11 -1.24 7.78
N TYR A 192 14.56 -1.08 6.58
CA TYR A 192 14.28 0.23 5.97
C TYR A 192 13.26 1.03 6.78
N LEU A 193 12.21 0.40 7.30
CA LEU A 193 11.24 1.06 8.19
C LEU A 193 11.87 1.49 9.52
N LYS A 194 12.73 0.66 10.13
CA LYS A 194 13.48 1.01 11.35
C LYS A 194 14.34 2.25 11.14
N SER A 195 15.02 2.37 9.99
CA SER A 195 15.83 3.56 9.68
C SER A 195 15.01 4.84 9.54
N HIS A 196 13.69 4.73 9.37
CA HIS A 196 12.75 5.86 9.34
C HIS A 196 11.96 6.03 10.65
N GLY A 197 12.30 5.29 11.71
CA GLY A 197 11.64 5.36 13.01
C GLY A 197 10.29 4.62 13.10
N ILE A 198 9.89 3.87 12.06
CA ILE A 198 8.60 3.17 11.98
C ILE A 198 8.74 1.75 12.56
N THR A 199 8.96 1.67 13.87
CA THR A 199 9.38 0.44 14.56
C THR A 199 8.27 -0.59 14.73
N GLY A 200 7.02 -0.16 14.93
CA GLY A 200 5.86 -1.05 15.08
C GLY A 200 5.61 -1.88 13.82
N VAL A 201 5.57 -1.22 12.65
CA VAL A 201 5.44 -1.87 11.34
C VAL A 201 6.65 -2.76 11.04
N ALA A 202 7.86 -2.29 11.34
CA ALA A 202 9.05 -3.10 11.13
C ALA A 202 9.01 -4.42 11.93
N SER A 203 8.63 -4.36 13.20
CA SER A 203 8.50 -5.55 14.05
C SER A 203 7.41 -6.49 13.53
N TYR A 204 6.32 -5.93 12.99
CA TYR A 204 5.27 -6.72 12.34
C TYR A 204 5.79 -7.46 11.10
N LEU A 205 6.61 -6.81 10.27
CA LEU A 205 7.22 -7.45 9.10
C LEU A 205 8.25 -8.53 9.46
N GLU A 206 9.01 -8.33 10.54
CA GLU A 206 9.92 -9.38 11.05
C GLU A 206 9.13 -10.63 11.44
N LYS A 207 8.02 -10.45 12.16
CA LYS A 207 7.09 -11.55 12.47
C LYS A 207 6.54 -12.24 11.21
N VAL A 208 6.13 -11.47 10.20
CA VAL A 208 5.66 -12.02 8.90
C VAL A 208 6.75 -12.88 8.24
N ALA A 209 8.00 -12.43 8.26
CA ALA A 209 9.13 -13.16 7.69
C ALA A 209 9.47 -14.43 8.48
N ASP A 210 9.44 -14.37 9.81
CA ASP A 210 9.74 -15.50 10.68
C ASP A 210 8.64 -16.57 10.66
N GLU A 211 7.37 -16.15 10.67
CA GLU A 211 6.21 -17.05 10.58
C GLU A 211 5.92 -17.51 9.14
N LYS A 212 6.53 -16.85 8.15
CA LYS A 212 6.31 -17.07 6.71
C LYS A 212 4.84 -16.96 6.32
N LYS A 213 4.12 -15.99 6.89
CA LYS A 213 2.68 -15.82 6.70
C LYS A 213 2.26 -14.36 6.58
N LEU A 214 1.39 -14.07 5.61
CA LEU A 214 0.64 -12.82 5.54
C LEU A 214 -0.76 -13.06 6.10
N LYS A 215 -1.10 -12.34 7.17
CA LYS A 215 -2.47 -12.23 7.66
C LYS A 215 -3.26 -11.29 6.75
N LEU A 216 -4.44 -11.71 6.34
CA LEU A 216 -5.33 -10.99 5.44
C LEU A 216 -6.66 -10.73 6.14
N MET A 217 -7.16 -9.50 6.04
CA MET A 217 -8.49 -9.19 6.59
C MET A 217 -9.59 -9.74 5.67
N PRO A 218 -10.52 -10.60 6.14
CA PRO A 218 -11.64 -11.14 5.35
C PRO A 218 -12.77 -10.11 5.19
N PHE A 219 -12.43 -8.92 4.73
CA PHE A 219 -13.35 -7.85 4.39
C PHE A 219 -13.42 -7.72 2.86
N ASP A 220 -14.39 -7.02 2.27
CA ASP A 220 -14.39 -6.69 0.82
C ASP A 220 -14.33 -5.17 0.66
N PRO A 221 -13.14 -4.59 0.40
CA PRO A 221 -13.00 -3.15 0.28
C PRO A 221 -13.64 -2.58 -0.99
N TYR A 222 -13.98 -3.40 -1.99
CA TYR A 222 -14.56 -2.93 -3.26
C TYR A 222 -16.06 -2.65 -3.18
N THR A 223 -16.79 -3.34 -2.32
CA THR A 223 -18.23 -3.09 -2.09
C THR A 223 -18.47 -1.63 -1.66
N VAL A 224 -17.46 -0.99 -1.08
CA VAL A 224 -17.53 0.39 -0.59
C VAL A 224 -17.29 1.44 -1.68
N LEU A 225 -16.38 1.19 -2.61
CA LEU A 225 -16.01 2.15 -3.65
C LEU A 225 -17.14 2.40 -4.66
N LYS A 226 -18.03 1.43 -4.87
CA LYS A 226 -19.17 1.55 -5.79
C LYS A 226 -20.22 2.57 -5.35
N THR A 227 -20.20 3.02 -4.10
CA THR A 227 -21.23 3.91 -3.52
C THR A 227 -20.82 5.39 -3.46
N SER A 228 -19.64 5.74 -3.92
CA SER A 228 -19.08 7.09 -3.77
C SER A 228 -18.84 7.76 -5.12
N ALA A 229 -19.86 8.46 -5.61
CA ALA A 229 -19.75 9.37 -6.74
C ALA A 229 -20.15 10.78 -6.30
N HIS A 230 -19.17 11.68 -6.41
CA HIS A 230 -19.27 13.14 -6.41
C HIS A 230 -19.26 13.90 -5.07
N ALA A 231 -18.36 14.89 -5.04
CA ALA A 231 -18.30 16.10 -4.21
C ALA A 231 -17.66 16.03 -2.81
N LEU A 232 -16.38 15.66 -2.67
CA LEU A 232 -15.61 15.86 -1.42
C LEU A 232 -14.09 15.97 -1.60
N GLU A 233 -13.41 16.55 -0.59
CA GLU A 233 -11.95 16.68 -0.50
C GLU A 233 -11.20 15.37 -0.20
N ILE A 234 -11.81 14.44 0.55
CA ILE A 234 -11.18 13.15 0.91
C ILE A 234 -10.98 12.24 -0.32
N PRO A 235 -11.97 12.05 -1.22
CA PRO A 235 -11.74 11.38 -2.50
C PRO A 235 -10.59 12.00 -3.32
N THR A 236 -10.49 13.33 -3.36
CA THR A 236 -9.38 14.03 -4.03
C THR A 236 -8.02 13.71 -3.40
N LEU A 237 -7.95 13.58 -2.06
CA LEU A 237 -6.73 13.14 -1.39
C LEU A 237 -6.37 11.70 -1.76
N VAL A 238 -7.35 10.79 -1.78
CA VAL A 238 -7.13 9.39 -2.20
C VAL A 238 -6.58 9.36 -3.63
N GLU A 239 -7.18 10.09 -4.57
CA GLU A 239 -6.69 10.20 -5.95
C GLU A 239 -5.27 10.77 -6.03
N ALA A 240 -4.95 11.78 -5.23
CA ALA A 240 -3.61 12.36 -5.20
C ALA A 240 -2.56 11.35 -4.71
N PHE A 241 -2.86 10.56 -3.67
CA PHE A 241 -1.95 9.51 -3.20
C PHE A 241 -1.85 8.33 -4.16
N ILE A 242 -2.95 7.96 -4.84
CA ILE A 242 -2.93 6.99 -5.93
C ILE A 242 -2.02 7.49 -7.07
N GLY A 243 -2.15 8.76 -7.46
CA GLY A 243 -1.35 9.40 -8.49
C GLY A 243 0.14 9.40 -8.14
N LEU A 244 0.49 9.74 -6.89
CA LEU A 244 1.86 9.69 -6.39
C LEU A 244 2.44 8.26 -6.47
N LEU A 245 1.70 7.28 -5.96
CA LEU A 245 2.13 5.88 -5.96
C LEU A 245 2.33 5.37 -7.38
N ASN A 246 1.40 5.63 -8.29
CA ASN A 246 1.49 5.21 -9.68
C ASN A 246 2.59 5.88 -10.47
N PHE A 247 2.78 7.17 -10.26
CA PHE A 247 3.88 7.90 -10.88
C PHE A 247 5.22 7.25 -10.50
N CYS A 248 5.40 6.92 -9.22
CA CYS A 248 6.63 6.33 -8.74
C CYS A 248 6.81 4.86 -9.10
N ASP A 249 5.80 4.02 -8.91
CA ASP A 249 5.81 2.62 -9.37
C ASP A 249 6.11 2.55 -10.88
N GLY A 250 5.32 3.27 -11.69
CA GLY A 250 5.50 3.31 -13.14
C GLY A 250 6.89 3.78 -13.57
N ARG A 251 7.44 4.81 -12.92
CA ARG A 251 8.80 5.32 -13.20
C ARG A 251 9.87 4.28 -12.88
N ILE A 252 9.80 3.63 -11.71
CA ILE A 252 10.78 2.61 -11.31
C ILE A 252 10.66 1.36 -12.19
N ALA A 253 9.43 0.90 -12.42
CA ALA A 253 9.14 -0.24 -13.30
C ALA A 253 9.66 0.00 -14.73
N SER A 254 9.37 1.15 -15.34
CA SER A 254 9.81 1.45 -16.71
C SER A 254 11.34 1.52 -16.83
N ALA A 255 12.03 2.08 -15.82
CA ALA A 255 13.49 2.14 -15.82
C ALA A 255 14.16 0.76 -15.78
N ARG A 256 13.53 -0.25 -15.16
CA ARG A 256 14.07 -1.61 -15.02
C ARG A 256 13.56 -2.56 -16.11
N ARG A 257 12.33 -2.36 -16.57
CA ARG A 257 11.61 -3.29 -17.46
C ARG A 257 11.61 -2.83 -18.92
N GLY A 258 12.06 -1.61 -19.23
CA GLY A 258 12.02 -0.99 -20.56
C GLY A 258 10.61 -0.93 -21.12
#